data_AF-A0A534A3N3-F1
#
_entry.id   AF-A0A534A3N3-F1
#
_cell.length_a   1.000
_cell.length_b   1.000
_cell.length_c   1.000
_cell.angle_alpha   90.00
_cell.angle_beta   90.00
_cell.angle_gamma   90.00
#
_symmetry.space_group_name_H-M   'P 1'
#
loop_
_entity.id
_entity.type
_entity.pdbx_description
1 polymer ?
#
loop_
_entity_poly.entity_id
_entity_poly.type
_entity_poly.pdbx_seq_one_letter_code
_entity_poly.pdbx_strand_id
1 'polypeptide(L)'
;MTLQIPVLASVPNAASAFGAVSPTAGWPLLIFQHGLTGNREDMFAVADSFADAGFVVVAVDLPLHGITKQSDPLYATGANPLYAGLGLPASGSIERTFDLSTVPGVIDPSGSHFINLTSLLTERDNLREAAADLITLARSLPHLSLGAAGNVNPLSIHYLGHSLGGIVGGTLMGVLRPADVGTATLANPGGEVAQLLRDSPTFAPVINAGLAAQGLLPGTTLYEQFWRDAQTLVDAGDPINFIALAAGNHPIHLIQVVGSTPPPPALVCLAQPTPPGCPDQVVPNSATQRLILAGGLTQVHPPGAAGTTALHVHVNFTAGVHGSILDPTSSPAATTEMQTEAIFFAATAGTQLPVSALAPVQ
;
A
#
# COMPACT_ATOMS: atom_id res chain seq x y z
N MET A 1 -1.58 1.04 28.94
CA MET A 1 -2.87 1.28 28.26
C MET A 1 -2.66 0.85 26.82
N THR A 2 -3.50 -0.02 26.28
CA THR A 2 -3.36 -0.50 24.88
C THR A 2 -4.02 0.52 23.96
N LEU A 3 -3.31 0.99 22.92
CA LEU A 3 -3.89 1.86 21.90
C LEU A 3 -4.91 1.04 21.10
N GLN A 4 -6.12 1.57 20.94
CA GLN A 4 -7.11 1.01 20.02
C GLN A 4 -7.07 1.80 18.72
N ILE A 5 -7.02 1.08 17.60
CA ILE A 5 -6.98 1.67 16.26
C ILE A 5 -8.26 1.29 15.51
N PRO A 6 -8.83 2.17 14.70
CA PRO A 6 -10.01 1.81 13.92
C PRO A 6 -9.63 0.79 12.84
N VAL A 7 -10.54 -0.13 12.57
CA VAL A 7 -10.41 -1.17 11.54
C VAL A 7 -11.68 -1.15 10.69
N LEU A 8 -11.54 -1.15 9.38
CA LEU A 8 -12.65 -1.42 8.47
C LEU A 8 -12.57 -2.86 7.97
N ALA A 9 -13.73 -3.48 7.79
CA ALA A 9 -13.87 -4.81 7.19
C ALA A 9 -15.04 -4.79 6.20
N SER A 10 -14.78 -5.23 4.97
CA SER A 10 -15.78 -5.54 3.95
C SER A 10 -15.93 -7.05 3.87
N VAL A 11 -17.18 -7.53 3.81
CA VAL A 11 -17.50 -8.95 3.83
C VAL A 11 -18.40 -9.28 2.64
N PRO A 12 -18.16 -10.38 1.91
CA PRO A 12 -19.03 -10.81 0.82
C PRO A 12 -20.49 -10.92 1.27
N ASN A 13 -21.40 -10.45 0.41
CA ASN A 13 -22.83 -10.44 0.69
C ASN A 13 -23.62 -11.14 -0.44
N ALA A 14 -24.95 -11.08 -0.39
CA ALA A 14 -25.80 -11.80 -1.33
C ALA A 14 -25.72 -11.28 -2.77
N ALA A 15 -25.19 -10.08 -2.98
CA ALA A 15 -24.94 -9.49 -4.28
C ALA A 15 -23.55 -9.82 -4.84
N SER A 16 -22.60 -10.27 -4.00
CA SER A 16 -21.28 -10.71 -4.44
C SER A 16 -21.40 -11.97 -5.31
N ALA A 17 -20.55 -12.10 -6.33
CA ALA A 17 -20.54 -13.27 -7.22
C ALA A 17 -20.27 -14.59 -6.47
N PHE A 18 -19.47 -14.55 -5.41
CA PHE A 18 -19.24 -15.69 -4.51
C PHE A 18 -20.44 -16.00 -3.58
N GLY A 19 -21.29 -15.00 -3.32
CA GLY A 19 -22.42 -15.06 -2.39
C GLY A 19 -22.04 -14.79 -0.93
N ALA A 20 -23.06 -14.81 -0.05
CA ALA A 20 -22.95 -14.44 1.37
C ALA A 20 -22.61 -15.59 2.34
N VAL A 21 -22.44 -16.82 1.82
CA VAL A 21 -22.28 -18.01 2.68
C VAL A 21 -20.81 -18.27 2.92
N SER A 22 -20.37 -18.11 4.16
CA SER A 22 -18.98 -18.38 4.56
C SER A 22 -18.59 -19.84 4.26
N PRO A 23 -17.41 -20.08 3.67
CA PRO A 23 -16.88 -21.42 3.52
C PRO A 23 -16.75 -22.14 4.88
N THR A 24 -16.78 -23.47 4.90
CA THR A 24 -16.63 -24.25 6.15
C THR A 24 -15.34 -23.94 6.90
N ALA A 25 -14.26 -23.63 6.19
CA ALA A 25 -12.98 -23.24 6.77
C ALA A 25 -12.91 -21.76 7.21
N GLY A 26 -13.96 -20.97 6.99
CA GLY A 26 -13.99 -19.52 7.15
C GLY A 26 -13.67 -18.77 5.84
N TRP A 27 -13.84 -17.45 5.88
CA TRP A 27 -13.54 -16.58 4.75
C TRP A 27 -12.03 -16.43 4.54
N PRO A 28 -11.51 -16.59 3.31
CA PRO A 28 -10.19 -16.04 3.00
C PRO A 28 -10.22 -14.52 3.16
N LEU A 29 -9.09 -13.93 3.52
CA LEU A 29 -9.01 -12.53 3.88
C LEU A 29 -7.84 -11.84 3.19
N LEU A 30 -8.07 -10.60 2.74
CA LEU A 30 -7.06 -9.67 2.26
C LEU A 30 -6.87 -8.53 3.28
N ILE A 31 -5.63 -8.30 3.70
CA ILE A 31 -5.21 -7.06 4.34
C ILE A 31 -4.88 -6.05 3.24
N PHE A 32 -5.62 -4.96 3.18
CA PHE A 32 -5.36 -3.83 2.31
C PHE A 32 -4.60 -2.73 3.07
N GLN A 33 -3.55 -2.16 2.46
CA GLN A 33 -2.86 -1.00 3.01
C GLN A 33 -2.75 0.15 1.99
N HIS A 34 -3.24 1.32 2.40
CA HIS A 34 -3.32 2.54 1.61
C HIS A 34 -1.95 3.23 1.38
N GLY A 35 -1.92 4.19 0.45
CA GLY A 35 -0.76 5.03 0.13
C GLY A 35 -0.63 6.29 1.03
N LEU A 36 0.41 7.09 0.81
CA LEU A 36 0.80 8.22 1.68
C LEU A 36 -0.29 9.27 1.92
N THR A 37 -1.13 9.58 0.94
CA THR A 37 -2.17 10.63 1.10
C THR A 37 -3.55 10.04 1.39
N GLY A 38 -3.64 8.72 1.45
CA GLY A 38 -4.88 7.96 1.60
C GLY A 38 -5.21 7.66 3.05
N ASN A 39 -6.25 6.86 3.24
CA ASN A 39 -6.62 6.32 4.54
C ASN A 39 -7.28 4.94 4.34
N ARG A 40 -7.73 4.30 5.42
CA ARG A 40 -8.38 2.99 5.43
C ARG A 40 -9.53 2.83 4.43
N GLU A 41 -10.22 3.89 4.02
CA GLU A 41 -11.33 3.85 3.06
C GLU A 41 -10.87 3.54 1.63
N ASP A 42 -9.60 3.72 1.31
CA ASP A 42 -9.03 3.34 0.00
C ASP A 42 -9.24 1.85 -0.31
N MET A 43 -9.47 1.01 0.73
CA MET A 43 -9.81 -0.40 0.55
C MET A 43 -11.09 -0.61 -0.28
N PHE A 44 -12.01 0.35 -0.28
CA PHE A 44 -13.27 0.21 -1.03
C PHE A 44 -13.04 0.11 -2.53
N ALA A 45 -11.91 0.60 -3.04
CA ALA A 45 -11.55 0.48 -4.45
C ALA A 45 -11.29 -0.97 -4.90
N VAL A 46 -10.95 -1.87 -3.97
CA VAL A 46 -10.71 -3.30 -4.24
C VAL A 46 -11.73 -4.21 -3.55
N ALA A 47 -12.54 -3.68 -2.63
CA ALA A 47 -13.43 -4.48 -1.78
C ALA A 47 -14.43 -5.30 -2.58
N ASP A 48 -15.06 -4.73 -3.61
CA ASP A 48 -16.10 -5.42 -4.39
C ASP A 48 -15.52 -6.55 -5.24
N SER A 49 -14.39 -6.32 -5.92
CA SER A 49 -13.76 -7.34 -6.77
C SER A 49 -13.21 -8.51 -5.95
N PHE A 50 -12.64 -8.23 -4.77
CA PHE A 50 -12.25 -9.27 -3.82
C PHE A 50 -13.45 -9.98 -3.20
N ALA A 51 -14.55 -9.27 -2.91
CA ALA A 51 -15.76 -9.89 -2.38
C ALA A 51 -16.41 -10.83 -3.41
N ASP A 52 -16.40 -10.46 -4.69
CA ASP A 52 -16.81 -11.33 -5.80
C ASP A 52 -15.95 -12.59 -5.92
N ALA A 53 -14.69 -12.52 -5.49
CA ALA A 53 -13.78 -13.66 -5.37
C ALA A 53 -13.87 -14.40 -4.01
N GLY A 54 -14.77 -13.97 -3.12
CA GLY A 54 -15.01 -14.61 -1.83
C GLY A 54 -14.06 -14.19 -0.72
N PHE A 55 -13.38 -13.05 -0.84
CA PHE A 55 -12.49 -12.52 0.19
C PHE A 55 -13.18 -11.48 1.07
N VAL A 56 -12.89 -11.55 2.36
CA VAL A 56 -13.05 -10.41 3.28
C VAL A 56 -11.88 -9.46 3.03
N VAL A 57 -12.12 -8.15 2.97
CA VAL A 57 -11.05 -7.14 2.91
C VAL A 57 -11.04 -6.36 4.21
N VAL A 58 -9.86 -6.20 4.82
CA VAL A 58 -9.68 -5.37 6.02
C VAL A 58 -8.62 -4.31 5.80
N ALA A 59 -8.80 -3.15 6.41
CA ALA A 59 -7.81 -2.07 6.37
C ALA A 59 -7.72 -1.31 7.69
N VAL A 60 -6.52 -0.81 7.95
CA VAL A 60 -6.20 0.12 9.04
C VAL A 60 -5.40 1.28 8.47
N ASP A 61 -5.33 2.38 9.19
CA ASP A 61 -4.43 3.47 8.79
C ASP A 61 -2.99 3.21 9.22
N LEU A 62 -2.07 3.69 8.40
CA LEU A 62 -0.69 3.90 8.80
C LEU A 62 -0.60 4.95 9.94
N PRO A 63 0.53 5.03 10.69
CA PRO A 63 0.77 6.14 11.62
C PRO A 63 0.58 7.49 10.93
N LEU A 64 0.03 8.49 11.62
CA LEU A 64 -0.16 9.86 11.08
C LEU A 64 -1.12 9.96 9.89
N HIS A 65 -1.91 8.91 9.64
CA HIS A 65 -2.94 8.86 8.61
C HIS A 65 -4.32 8.67 9.21
N GLY A 66 -5.36 8.88 8.43
CA GLY A 66 -6.72 8.55 8.79
C GLY A 66 -7.75 9.48 8.21
N ILE A 67 -8.99 9.23 8.59
CA ILE A 67 -10.11 10.00 8.08
C ILE A 67 -10.03 11.36 8.77
N THR A 68 -9.86 12.43 8.01
CA THR A 68 -9.69 13.79 8.55
C THR A 68 -10.99 14.58 8.56
N LYS A 69 -11.94 14.19 7.69
CA LYS A 69 -13.23 14.85 7.57
C LYS A 69 -14.16 14.34 8.67
N GLN A 70 -14.38 15.16 9.69
CA GLN A 70 -15.22 14.79 10.84
C GLN A 70 -16.71 14.53 10.51
N SER A 71 -17.18 14.98 9.35
CA SER A 71 -18.53 14.68 8.86
C SER A 71 -18.62 13.37 8.08
N ASP A 72 -17.50 12.68 7.90
CA ASP A 72 -17.46 11.35 7.30
C ASP A 72 -18.14 10.31 8.21
N PRO A 73 -19.06 9.48 7.70
CA PRO A 73 -19.74 8.46 8.51
C PRO A 73 -18.79 7.41 9.11
N LEU A 74 -17.58 7.23 8.57
CA LEU A 74 -16.58 6.29 9.04
C LEU A 74 -15.52 6.92 9.95
N TYR A 75 -15.59 8.25 10.19
CA TYR A 75 -14.71 8.95 11.12
C TYR A 75 -14.81 8.37 12.54
N ALA A 76 -13.69 7.92 13.08
CA ALA A 76 -13.60 7.20 14.33
C ALA A 76 -13.57 8.13 15.55
N THR A 77 -14.75 8.45 16.06
CA THR A 77 -14.95 9.27 17.27
C THR A 77 -15.84 8.55 18.28
N GLY A 78 -15.74 8.91 19.56
CA GLY A 78 -16.62 8.40 20.61
C GLY A 78 -18.11 8.68 20.37
N ALA A 79 -18.45 9.65 19.51
CA ALA A 79 -19.82 9.94 19.09
C ALA A 79 -20.33 9.03 17.94
N ASN A 80 -19.44 8.32 17.24
CA ASN A 80 -19.81 7.49 16.11
C ASN A 80 -20.33 6.14 16.61
N PRO A 81 -21.58 5.76 16.32
CA PRO A 81 -22.17 4.50 16.81
C PRO A 81 -21.45 3.25 16.29
N LEU A 82 -20.74 3.33 15.15
CA LEU A 82 -19.93 2.22 14.64
C LEU A 82 -18.73 1.90 15.55
N TYR A 83 -18.27 2.88 16.32
CA TYR A 83 -17.13 2.77 17.24
C TYR A 83 -17.53 2.92 18.71
N ALA A 84 -18.83 3.11 18.98
CA ALA A 84 -19.36 3.23 20.33
C ALA A 84 -19.19 1.91 21.11
N GLY A 85 -18.92 2.03 22.42
CA GLY A 85 -18.77 0.85 23.29
C GLY A 85 -17.39 0.17 23.24
N LEU A 86 -16.48 0.61 22.37
CA LEU A 86 -15.09 0.12 22.35
C LEU A 86 -14.23 0.65 23.53
N GLY A 87 -14.77 1.54 24.36
CA GLY A 87 -14.02 2.20 25.43
C GLY A 87 -13.13 3.34 24.91
N LEU A 88 -13.50 3.91 23.76
CA LEU A 88 -12.85 5.07 23.17
C LEU A 88 -12.88 6.29 24.10
N PRO A 89 -11.96 7.25 23.92
CA PRO A 89 -11.98 8.49 24.68
C PRO A 89 -13.38 9.11 24.67
N ALA A 90 -13.92 9.43 25.86
CA ALA A 90 -15.22 10.10 25.99
C ALA A 90 -15.26 11.47 25.28
N SER A 91 -14.08 12.02 24.95
CA SER A 91 -13.87 13.21 24.15
C SER A 91 -12.70 12.98 23.18
N GLY A 92 -12.93 13.20 21.89
CA GLY A 92 -11.88 13.17 20.86
C GLY A 92 -12.00 12.01 19.87
N SER A 93 -11.23 12.13 18.80
CA SER A 93 -11.05 11.12 17.77
C SER A 93 -10.02 10.07 18.20
N ILE A 94 -10.11 8.84 17.70
CA ILE A 94 -8.99 7.89 17.69
C ILE A 94 -8.40 7.71 16.30
N GLU A 95 -8.74 8.60 15.38
CA GLU A 95 -8.10 8.67 14.07
C GLU A 95 -6.58 8.77 14.24
N ARG A 96 -5.85 8.08 13.36
CA ARG A 96 -4.41 7.97 13.47
C ARG A 96 -3.67 9.20 12.93
N THR A 97 -4.42 10.23 12.51
CA THR A 97 -3.93 11.60 12.26
C THR A 97 -3.65 12.35 13.56
N PHE A 98 -4.12 11.82 14.70
CA PHE A 98 -4.02 12.41 16.03
C PHE A 98 -4.53 13.85 16.11
N ASP A 99 -5.49 14.19 15.24
CA ASP A 99 -6.04 15.54 15.10
C ASP A 99 -4.96 16.63 14.90
N LEU A 100 -3.81 16.28 14.31
CA LEU A 100 -2.71 17.21 14.07
C LEU A 100 -3.16 18.32 13.11
N SER A 101 -2.76 19.56 13.43
CA SER A 101 -3.17 20.74 12.68
C SER A 101 -2.05 21.78 12.61
N THR A 102 -1.66 22.18 11.40
CA THR A 102 -0.84 23.38 11.16
C THR A 102 -1.66 24.66 11.30
N VAL A 103 -2.97 24.59 11.06
CA VAL A 103 -3.94 25.68 11.24
C VAL A 103 -4.90 25.31 12.38
N PRO A 104 -5.00 26.11 13.45
CA PRO A 104 -5.87 25.77 14.59
C PRO A 104 -7.31 25.45 14.19
N GLY A 105 -7.78 24.26 14.56
CA GLY A 105 -9.14 23.79 14.30
C GLY A 105 -9.37 23.15 12.92
N VAL A 106 -8.32 23.02 12.09
CA VAL A 106 -8.38 22.31 10.80
C VAL A 106 -7.38 21.16 10.84
N ILE A 107 -7.89 19.93 10.85
CA ILE A 107 -7.04 18.72 10.80
C ILE A 107 -6.32 18.70 9.45
N ASP A 108 -5.00 18.52 9.48
CA ASP A 108 -4.20 18.44 8.25
C ASP A 108 -4.56 17.17 7.46
N PRO A 109 -4.38 17.14 6.13
CA PRO A 109 -4.66 15.95 5.31
C PRO A 109 -3.92 14.70 5.79
N SER A 110 -4.49 13.52 5.53
CA SER A 110 -3.92 12.23 5.90
C SER A 110 -2.47 12.07 5.42
N GLY A 111 -1.59 11.60 6.30
CA GLY A 111 -0.18 11.33 5.99
C GLY A 111 0.70 12.57 5.79
N SER A 112 0.16 13.79 5.92
CA SER A 112 0.92 15.05 5.78
C SER A 112 2.17 15.11 6.66
N HIS A 113 2.16 14.42 7.80
CA HIS A 113 3.24 14.41 8.79
C HIS A 113 4.09 13.13 8.77
N PHE A 114 3.79 12.19 7.87
CA PHE A 114 4.47 10.89 7.83
C PHE A 114 5.93 11.01 7.40
N ILE A 115 6.17 11.75 6.32
CA ILE A 115 7.51 12.08 5.84
C ILE A 115 7.96 13.35 6.56
N ASN A 116 9.03 13.25 7.34
CA ASN A 116 9.50 14.36 8.16
C ASN A 116 10.98 14.63 7.92
N LEU A 117 11.27 15.49 6.95
CA LEU A 117 12.65 15.88 6.61
C LEU A 117 13.35 16.72 7.70
N THR A 118 12.59 17.24 8.68
CA THR A 118 13.17 17.90 9.86
C THR A 118 13.58 16.91 10.95
N SER A 119 13.04 15.68 10.90
CA SER A 119 13.36 14.57 11.80
C SER A 119 13.28 13.24 11.06
N LEU A 120 14.37 12.89 10.37
CA LEU A 120 14.48 11.65 9.59
C LEU A 120 14.38 10.39 10.48
N LEU A 121 14.69 10.52 11.77
CA LEU A 121 14.47 9.46 12.76
C LEU A 121 12.97 9.19 12.98
N THR A 122 12.15 10.25 12.97
CA THR A 122 10.69 10.11 13.06
C THR A 122 10.14 9.42 11.81
N GLU A 123 10.62 9.77 10.63
CA GLU A 123 10.23 9.08 9.38
C GLU A 123 10.58 7.58 9.43
N ARG A 124 11.81 7.24 9.83
CA ARG A 124 12.23 5.85 10.03
C ARG A 124 11.29 5.12 10.99
N ASP A 125 11.00 5.72 12.13
CA ASP A 125 10.18 5.08 13.16
C ASP A 125 8.70 5.02 12.76
N ASN A 126 8.20 5.95 11.94
CA ASN A 126 6.88 5.85 11.31
C ASN A 126 6.76 4.61 10.40
N LEU A 127 7.77 4.32 9.57
CA LEU A 127 7.81 3.10 8.75
C LEU A 127 7.84 1.82 9.60
N ARG A 128 8.61 1.83 10.69
CA ARG A 128 8.74 0.67 11.59
C ARG A 128 7.47 0.44 12.41
N GLU A 129 6.85 1.50 12.89
CA GLU A 129 5.58 1.44 13.60
C GLU A 129 4.47 0.94 12.67
N ALA A 130 4.43 1.40 11.41
CA ALA A 130 3.51 0.87 10.41
C ALA A 130 3.62 -0.65 10.24
N ALA A 131 4.85 -1.18 10.14
CA ALA A 131 5.07 -2.63 10.07
C ALA A 131 4.65 -3.33 11.38
N ALA A 132 4.93 -2.74 12.55
CA ALA A 132 4.54 -3.29 13.85
C ALA A 132 3.02 -3.37 14.05
N ASP A 133 2.30 -2.33 13.62
CA ASP A 133 0.84 -2.29 13.62
C ASP A 133 0.26 -3.37 12.72
N LEU A 134 0.80 -3.54 11.51
CA LEU A 134 0.37 -4.57 10.57
C LEU A 134 0.68 -5.99 11.05
N ILE A 135 1.80 -6.21 11.75
CA ILE A 135 2.08 -7.50 12.43
C ILE A 135 1.00 -7.78 13.48
N THR A 136 0.64 -6.77 14.26
CA THR A 136 -0.38 -6.89 15.31
C THR A 136 -1.75 -7.17 14.69
N LEU A 137 -2.11 -6.46 13.62
CA LEU A 137 -3.32 -6.72 12.84
C LEU A 137 -3.35 -8.16 12.34
N ALA A 138 -2.35 -8.59 11.55
CA ALA A 138 -2.30 -9.93 10.96
C ALA A 138 -2.48 -11.05 12.00
N ARG A 139 -1.83 -10.92 13.16
CA ARG A 139 -1.95 -11.90 14.27
C ARG A 139 -3.27 -11.86 15.00
N SER A 140 -4.02 -10.77 14.90
CA SER A 140 -5.33 -10.61 15.53
C SER A 140 -6.48 -11.10 14.64
N LEU A 141 -6.30 -11.10 13.31
CA LEU A 141 -7.33 -11.48 12.33
C LEU A 141 -7.86 -12.92 12.46
N PRO A 142 -7.07 -13.94 12.85
CA PRO A 142 -7.61 -15.26 13.19
C PRO A 142 -8.73 -15.25 14.25
N HIS A 143 -8.81 -14.20 15.06
CA HIS A 143 -9.80 -14.03 16.13
C HIS A 143 -10.90 -13.02 15.77
N LEU A 144 -10.87 -12.45 14.56
CA LEU A 144 -11.90 -11.52 14.09
C LEU A 144 -13.22 -12.27 13.88
N SER A 145 -14.25 -11.87 14.64
CA SER A 145 -15.62 -12.31 14.41
C SER A 145 -16.32 -11.33 13.46
N LEU A 146 -16.93 -11.86 12.39
CA LEU A 146 -17.74 -11.09 11.45
C LEU A 146 -19.24 -11.21 11.80
N GLY A 147 -19.55 -11.55 13.06
CA GLY A 147 -20.90 -11.78 13.53
C GLY A 147 -21.62 -12.89 12.76
N ALA A 148 -22.82 -12.59 12.26
CA ALA A 148 -23.62 -13.53 11.49
C ALA A 148 -22.99 -13.92 10.14
N ALA A 149 -22.04 -13.14 9.63
CA ALA A 149 -21.37 -13.44 8.37
C ALA A 149 -20.29 -14.53 8.51
N GLY A 150 -19.94 -14.96 9.74
CA GLY A 150 -19.00 -16.06 9.99
C GLY A 150 -17.66 -15.60 10.54
N ASN A 151 -16.61 -16.38 10.25
CA ASN A 151 -15.25 -16.17 10.77
C ASN A 151 -14.22 -16.15 9.65
N VAL A 152 -13.03 -15.63 9.95
CA VAL A 152 -11.87 -15.65 9.05
C VAL A 152 -11.24 -17.05 9.03
N ASN A 153 -10.78 -17.49 7.86
CA ASN A 153 -9.91 -18.64 7.72
C ASN A 153 -8.46 -18.24 8.04
N PRO A 154 -7.87 -18.70 9.16
CA PRO A 154 -6.53 -18.29 9.57
C PRO A 154 -5.43 -18.82 8.64
N LEU A 155 -5.74 -19.77 7.75
CA LEU A 155 -4.79 -20.33 6.79
C LEU A 155 -4.83 -19.62 5.43
N SER A 156 -5.69 -18.61 5.26
CA SER A 156 -5.83 -17.86 4.01
C SER A 156 -5.97 -16.37 4.28
N ILE A 157 -4.86 -15.77 4.74
CA ILE A 157 -4.71 -14.34 4.93
C ILE A 157 -3.65 -13.85 3.93
N HIS A 158 -3.96 -12.81 3.16
CA HIS A 158 -3.10 -12.28 2.10
C HIS A 158 -2.96 -10.77 2.25
N TYR A 159 -2.00 -10.18 1.54
CA TYR A 159 -1.71 -8.75 1.61
C TYR A 159 -1.76 -8.07 0.24
N LEU A 160 -2.36 -6.89 0.17
CA LEU A 160 -2.22 -5.96 -0.95
C LEU A 160 -1.93 -4.56 -0.41
N GLY A 161 -0.76 -4.02 -0.76
CA GLY A 161 -0.36 -2.66 -0.39
C GLY A 161 -0.10 -1.81 -1.61
N HIS A 162 -0.65 -0.61 -1.65
CA HIS A 162 -0.39 0.37 -2.72
C HIS A 162 0.56 1.48 -2.26
N SER A 163 1.52 1.86 -3.09
CA SER A 163 2.43 2.99 -2.84
C SER A 163 3.15 2.82 -1.49
N LEU A 164 2.98 3.74 -0.54
CA LEU A 164 3.49 3.61 0.82
C LEU A 164 3.06 2.29 1.50
N GLY A 165 1.84 1.80 1.27
CA GLY A 165 1.41 0.48 1.73
C GLY A 165 2.21 -0.65 1.08
N GLY A 166 2.63 -0.52 -0.18
CA GLY A 166 3.55 -1.45 -0.83
C GLY A 166 4.98 -1.38 -0.26
N ILE A 167 5.45 -0.17 0.06
CA ILE A 167 6.75 0.09 0.71
C ILE A 167 6.78 -0.58 2.09
N VAL A 168 5.81 -0.28 2.95
CA VAL A 168 5.69 -0.90 4.28
C VAL A 168 5.47 -2.42 4.15
N GLY A 169 4.69 -2.86 3.15
CA GLY A 169 4.45 -4.27 2.85
C GLY A 169 5.73 -5.06 2.56
N GLY A 170 6.68 -4.47 1.83
CA GLY A 170 8.00 -5.07 1.59
C GLY A 170 8.78 -5.34 2.88
N THR A 171 8.78 -4.38 3.81
CA THR A 171 9.37 -4.55 5.15
C THR A 171 8.62 -5.59 5.97
N LEU A 172 7.28 -5.50 6.00
CA LEU A 172 6.39 -6.40 6.72
C LEU A 172 6.63 -7.87 6.35
N MET A 173 6.64 -8.19 5.05
CA MET A 173 6.83 -9.56 4.58
C MET A 173 8.23 -10.11 4.90
N GLY A 174 9.24 -9.25 5.03
CA GLY A 174 10.58 -9.67 5.46
C GLY A 174 10.65 -10.16 6.91
N VAL A 175 9.72 -9.74 7.77
CA VAL A 175 9.71 -10.05 9.21
C VAL A 175 8.53 -10.92 9.66
N LEU A 176 7.43 -10.91 8.90
CA LEU A 176 6.24 -11.69 9.19
C LEU A 176 6.41 -13.14 8.73
N ARG A 177 5.79 -14.08 9.46
CA ARG A 177 5.88 -15.51 9.12
C ARG A 177 4.86 -15.84 8.02
N PRO A 178 5.16 -16.81 7.13
CA PRO A 178 4.20 -17.26 6.10
C PRO A 178 2.90 -17.85 6.64
N ALA A 179 2.91 -18.27 7.92
CA ALA A 179 1.72 -18.75 8.62
C ALA A 179 0.80 -17.60 9.10
N ASP A 180 1.29 -16.36 9.17
CA ASP A 180 0.51 -15.19 9.59
C ASP A 180 -0.13 -14.49 8.37
N VAL A 181 0.60 -14.41 7.25
CA VAL A 181 0.12 -13.94 5.93
C VAL A 181 0.79 -14.80 4.87
N GLY A 182 0.03 -15.31 3.90
CA GLY A 182 0.49 -16.31 2.93
C GLY A 182 1.03 -15.75 1.62
N THR A 183 0.56 -14.59 1.15
CA THR A 183 1.06 -13.94 -0.08
C THR A 183 1.02 -12.42 0.04
N ALA A 184 1.81 -11.73 -0.78
CA ALA A 184 1.72 -10.28 -0.91
C ALA A 184 1.72 -9.81 -2.36
N THR A 185 0.78 -8.92 -2.70
CA THR A 185 0.87 -8.03 -3.86
C THR A 185 1.35 -6.65 -3.40
N LEU A 186 2.47 -6.18 -3.95
CA LEU A 186 3.04 -4.86 -3.69
C LEU A 186 2.81 -3.99 -4.93
N ALA A 187 1.82 -3.10 -4.88
CA ALA A 187 1.43 -2.27 -6.01
C ALA A 187 2.16 -0.92 -6.00
N ASN A 188 2.97 -0.67 -7.04
CA ASN A 188 3.76 0.55 -7.20
C ASN A 188 4.67 0.89 -5.99
N PRO A 189 5.40 -0.08 -5.37
CA PRO A 189 6.28 0.18 -4.24
C PRO A 189 7.64 0.71 -4.72
N GLY A 190 8.46 1.23 -3.81
CA GLY A 190 9.85 1.59 -4.09
C GLY A 190 10.76 1.40 -2.87
N GLY A 191 12.04 1.15 -3.12
CA GLY A 191 13.08 1.04 -2.09
C GLY A 191 14.09 2.17 -2.19
N GLU A 192 14.94 2.28 -1.16
CA GLU A 192 15.78 3.47 -0.94
C GLU A 192 14.88 4.72 -0.86
N VAL A 193 14.01 4.77 0.15
CA VAL A 193 12.93 5.74 0.32
C VAL A 193 13.45 7.18 0.25
N ALA A 194 14.61 7.48 0.82
CA ALA A 194 15.18 8.83 0.71
C ALA A 194 15.54 9.16 -0.75
N GLN A 195 16.15 8.23 -1.48
CA GLN A 195 16.44 8.43 -2.90
C GLN A 195 15.17 8.45 -3.77
N LEU A 196 14.16 7.65 -3.43
CA LEU A 196 12.84 7.69 -4.06
C LEU A 196 12.25 9.10 -3.95
N LEU A 197 12.24 9.69 -2.76
CA LEU A 197 11.71 11.04 -2.54
C LEU A 197 12.50 12.12 -3.28
N ARG A 198 13.82 11.94 -3.35
CA ARG A 198 14.72 12.80 -4.13
C ARG A 198 14.42 12.73 -5.64
N ASP A 199 14.16 11.55 -6.16
CA ASP A 199 14.02 11.29 -7.60
C ASP A 199 12.56 11.47 -8.09
N SER A 200 11.60 11.48 -7.17
CA SER A 200 10.17 11.56 -7.45
C SER A 200 9.78 12.88 -8.15
N PRO A 201 9.22 12.83 -9.38
CA PRO A 201 8.66 14.01 -10.02
C PRO A 201 7.59 14.73 -9.17
N THR A 202 6.80 13.98 -8.40
CA THR A 202 5.78 14.53 -7.50
C THR A 202 6.38 15.17 -6.24
N PHE A 203 7.31 14.51 -5.56
CA PHE A 203 7.78 14.98 -4.24
C PHE A 203 9.01 15.89 -4.31
N ALA A 204 9.93 15.65 -5.25
CA ALA A 204 11.21 16.37 -5.32
C ALA A 204 11.05 17.90 -5.43
N PRO A 205 10.10 18.48 -6.17
CA PRO A 205 9.95 19.94 -6.24
C PRO A 205 9.68 20.59 -4.88
N VAL A 206 8.75 20.02 -4.09
CA VAL A 206 8.37 20.56 -2.78
C VAL A 206 9.51 20.35 -1.77
N ILE A 207 10.12 19.16 -1.79
CA ILE A 207 11.26 18.84 -0.92
C ILE A 207 12.44 19.76 -1.20
N ASN A 208 12.82 19.93 -2.47
CA ASN A 208 13.93 20.79 -2.86
C ASN A 208 13.67 22.26 -2.51
N ALA A 209 12.42 22.74 -2.59
CA ALA A 209 12.07 24.08 -2.11
C ALA A 209 12.30 24.23 -0.60
N GLY A 210 11.89 23.23 0.20
CA GLY A 210 12.14 23.21 1.65
C GLY A 210 13.62 23.13 2.01
N LEU A 211 14.37 22.25 1.35
CA LEU A 211 15.82 22.10 1.54
C LEU A 211 16.58 23.38 1.12
N ALA A 212 16.20 24.00 0.01
CA ALA A 212 16.80 25.25 -0.45
C ALA A 212 16.61 26.39 0.58
N ALA A 213 15.47 26.43 1.27
CA ALA A 213 15.24 27.38 2.36
C ALA A 213 16.19 27.19 3.56
N GLN A 214 16.79 25.99 3.69
CA GLN A 214 17.81 25.66 4.68
C GLN A 214 19.25 25.75 4.11
N GLY A 215 19.42 26.27 2.90
CA GLY A 215 20.72 26.39 2.23
C GLY A 215 21.24 25.09 1.58
N LEU A 216 20.41 24.05 1.51
CA LEU A 216 20.73 22.78 0.86
C LEU A 216 20.27 22.79 -0.59
N LEU A 217 21.15 23.22 -1.51
CA LEU A 217 20.84 23.39 -2.92
C LEU A 217 21.24 22.14 -3.75
N PRO A 218 20.39 21.67 -4.69
CA PRO A 218 20.73 20.56 -5.58
C PRO A 218 22.08 20.73 -6.28
N GLY A 219 22.84 19.64 -6.39
CA GLY A 219 24.17 19.64 -7.02
C GLY A 219 25.32 20.15 -6.15
N THR A 220 25.07 20.53 -4.89
CA THR A 220 26.11 20.90 -3.92
C THR A 220 26.54 19.72 -3.07
N THR A 221 27.77 19.75 -2.54
CA THR A 221 28.27 18.68 -1.65
C THR A 221 27.39 18.48 -0.41
N LEU A 222 26.88 19.56 0.20
CA LEU A 222 26.03 19.45 1.38
C LEU A 222 24.67 18.81 1.06
N TYR A 223 24.11 19.08 -0.11
CA TYR A 223 22.89 18.43 -0.58
C TYR A 223 23.08 16.93 -0.82
N GLU A 224 24.19 16.55 -1.46
CA GLU A 224 24.50 15.13 -1.67
C GLU A 224 24.78 14.40 -0.35
N GLN A 225 25.47 15.05 0.59
CA GLN A 225 25.70 14.51 1.94
C GLN A 225 24.39 14.35 2.71
N PHE A 226 23.47 15.32 2.62
CA PHE A 226 22.15 15.24 3.24
C PHE A 226 21.41 13.98 2.78
N TRP A 227 21.33 13.72 1.46
CA TRP A 227 20.60 12.55 0.96
C TRP A 227 21.27 11.22 1.30
N ARG A 228 22.61 11.17 1.29
CA ARG A 228 23.36 9.99 1.77
C ARG A 228 23.05 9.70 3.24
N ASP A 229 23.11 10.73 4.07
CA ASP A 229 22.89 10.59 5.52
C ASP A 229 21.41 10.30 5.82
N ALA A 230 20.49 10.88 5.05
CA ALA A 230 19.06 10.60 5.15
C ALA A 230 18.73 9.15 4.84
N GLN A 231 19.28 8.60 3.75
CA GLN A 231 19.10 7.18 3.45
C GLN A 231 19.66 6.30 4.57
N THR A 232 20.86 6.62 5.07
CA THR A 232 21.50 5.88 6.18
C THR A 232 20.62 5.86 7.43
N LEU A 233 19.91 6.95 7.73
CA LEU A 233 19.02 7.03 8.89
C LEU A 233 17.73 6.24 8.67
N VAL A 234 17.16 6.26 7.47
CA VAL A 234 15.88 5.59 7.14
C VAL A 234 16.04 4.09 6.90
N ASP A 235 17.24 3.61 6.54
CA ASP A 235 17.54 2.23 6.14
C ASP A 235 16.87 1.14 6.99
N ALA A 236 16.84 1.28 8.32
CA ALA A 236 16.26 0.27 9.20
C ALA A 236 14.73 0.09 9.07
N GLY A 237 14.04 1.02 8.40
CA GLY A 237 12.62 0.92 8.02
C GLY A 237 12.38 0.75 6.51
N ASP A 238 13.44 0.79 5.70
CA ASP A 238 13.37 0.79 4.24
C ASP A 238 13.18 -0.63 3.66
N PRO A 239 12.20 -0.88 2.78
CA PRO A 239 11.96 -2.22 2.23
C PRO A 239 13.12 -2.79 1.43
N ILE A 240 14.07 -1.97 0.96
CA ILE A 240 15.24 -2.49 0.22
C ILE A 240 16.05 -3.49 1.05
N ASN A 241 16.08 -3.31 2.37
CA ASN A 241 16.79 -4.18 3.30
C ASN A 241 16.03 -5.48 3.65
N PHE A 242 14.76 -5.58 3.23
CA PHE A 242 13.87 -6.67 3.61
C PHE A 242 13.34 -7.47 2.42
N ILE A 243 13.32 -6.91 1.21
CA ILE A 243 12.63 -7.53 0.06
C ILE A 243 13.19 -8.91 -0.32
N ALA A 244 14.49 -9.13 -0.17
CA ALA A 244 15.10 -10.44 -0.38
C ALA A 244 14.61 -11.48 0.66
N LEU A 245 14.47 -11.07 1.92
CA LEU A 245 13.88 -11.92 2.97
C LEU A 245 12.38 -12.12 2.75
N ALA A 246 11.67 -11.09 2.30
CA ALA A 246 10.26 -11.16 1.96
C ALA A 246 10.02 -12.21 0.87
N ALA A 247 10.78 -12.17 -0.22
CA ALA A 247 10.72 -13.19 -1.27
C ALA A 247 11.19 -14.57 -0.79
N GLY A 248 12.14 -14.65 0.14
CA GLY A 248 12.54 -15.93 0.74
C GLY A 248 11.47 -16.57 1.63
N ASN A 249 10.58 -15.76 2.20
CA ASN A 249 9.53 -16.21 3.12
C ASN A 249 8.18 -16.40 2.40
N HIS A 250 7.81 -15.50 1.49
CA HIS A 250 6.46 -15.38 0.93
C HIS A 250 6.50 -15.35 -0.61
N PRO A 251 5.50 -15.90 -1.30
CA PRO A 251 5.20 -15.54 -2.68
C PRO A 251 4.95 -14.02 -2.78
N ILE A 252 5.65 -13.37 -3.72
CA ILE A 252 5.58 -11.93 -3.93
C ILE A 252 5.13 -11.66 -5.36
N HIS A 253 4.09 -10.84 -5.50
CA HIS A 253 3.69 -10.21 -6.75
C HIS A 253 3.95 -8.70 -6.63
N LEU A 254 4.61 -8.10 -7.62
CA LEU A 254 4.89 -6.66 -7.66
C LEU A 254 4.34 -6.03 -8.94
N ILE A 255 3.63 -4.92 -8.81
CA ILE A 255 3.11 -4.14 -9.95
C ILE A 255 3.98 -2.90 -10.14
N GLN A 256 4.39 -2.64 -11.39
CA GLN A 256 5.12 -1.44 -11.79
C GLN A 256 4.45 -0.78 -13.00
N VAL A 257 4.13 0.51 -12.92
CA VAL A 257 3.66 1.29 -14.09
C VAL A 257 4.84 1.96 -14.77
N VAL A 258 5.30 1.37 -15.88
CA VAL A 258 6.43 1.84 -16.68
C VAL A 258 6.04 2.84 -17.77
N GLY A 259 4.75 2.92 -18.10
CA GLY A 259 4.24 3.79 -19.15
C GLY A 259 4.46 3.25 -20.56
N SER A 260 3.96 3.99 -21.55
CA SER A 260 3.98 3.57 -22.95
C SER A 260 5.37 3.68 -23.56
N THR A 261 5.60 2.96 -24.67
CA THR A 261 6.81 3.11 -25.47
C THR A 261 6.43 3.57 -26.90
N PRO A 262 6.82 4.79 -27.33
CA PRO A 262 7.51 5.83 -26.55
C PRO A 262 6.62 6.45 -25.46
N PRO A 263 7.20 6.97 -24.36
CA PRO A 263 6.43 7.64 -23.32
C PRO A 263 6.04 9.06 -23.78
N PRO A 264 4.96 9.65 -23.23
CA PRO A 264 4.70 11.07 -23.38
C PRO A 264 5.89 11.91 -22.89
N PRO A 265 6.07 13.14 -23.41
CA PRO A 265 7.13 14.03 -22.92
C PRO A 265 7.05 14.24 -21.41
N ALA A 266 8.19 14.25 -20.71
CA ALA A 266 8.23 14.34 -19.24
C ALA A 266 7.41 15.52 -18.69
N LEU A 267 7.46 16.69 -19.35
CA LEU A 267 6.68 17.87 -18.94
C LEU A 267 5.15 17.63 -19.01
N VAL A 268 4.69 16.82 -19.95
CA VAL A 268 3.27 16.42 -20.06
C VAL A 268 2.89 15.49 -18.92
N CYS A 269 3.80 14.63 -18.47
CA CYS A 269 3.55 13.71 -17.36
C CYS A 269 3.41 14.38 -15.99
N LEU A 270 3.90 15.62 -15.84
CA LEU A 270 3.71 16.41 -14.62
C LEU A 270 2.29 16.99 -14.47
N ALA A 271 1.46 16.95 -15.52
CA ALA A 271 0.08 17.44 -15.45
C ALA A 271 -0.75 16.61 -14.45
N GLN A 272 -1.74 17.25 -13.82
CA GLN A 272 -2.71 16.59 -12.94
C GLN A 272 -4.13 16.76 -13.51
N PRO A 273 -4.89 15.66 -13.72
CA PRO A 273 -4.46 14.26 -13.54
C PRO A 273 -3.36 13.85 -14.53
N THR A 274 -2.47 12.95 -14.11
CA THR A 274 -1.39 12.44 -14.96
C THR A 274 -1.97 11.73 -16.19
N PRO A 275 -1.52 12.07 -17.42
CA PRO A 275 -2.01 11.42 -18.62
C PRO A 275 -1.68 9.92 -18.66
N PRO A 276 -2.57 9.07 -19.23
CA PRO A 276 -2.28 7.66 -19.41
C PRO A 276 -1.03 7.43 -20.27
N GLY A 277 -0.25 6.39 -19.93
CA GLY A 277 0.98 6.05 -20.64
C GLY A 277 2.21 6.82 -20.15
N CYS A 278 2.07 7.75 -19.21
CA CYS A 278 3.20 8.25 -18.46
C CYS A 278 3.77 7.18 -17.51
N PRO A 279 5.09 7.14 -17.30
CA PRO A 279 5.66 6.35 -16.22
C PRO A 279 5.15 6.86 -14.88
N ASP A 280 5.26 6.04 -13.84
CA ASP A 280 4.89 6.43 -12.48
C ASP A 280 5.61 7.72 -12.03
N GLN A 281 4.81 8.74 -11.70
CA GLN A 281 5.32 10.07 -11.32
C GLN A 281 5.52 10.23 -9.81
N VAL A 282 5.00 9.28 -9.02
CA VAL A 282 5.05 9.34 -7.55
C VAL A 282 6.19 8.48 -7.05
N VAL A 283 6.23 7.22 -7.48
CA VAL A 283 7.31 6.27 -7.19
C VAL A 283 8.05 5.98 -8.50
N PRO A 284 9.21 6.61 -8.74
CA PRO A 284 9.96 6.41 -9.97
C PRO A 284 10.28 4.93 -10.20
N ASN A 285 10.25 4.49 -11.47
CA ASN A 285 10.56 3.10 -11.80
C ASN A 285 11.97 2.68 -11.35
N SER A 286 12.92 3.60 -11.21
CA SER A 286 14.22 3.29 -10.60
C SER A 286 14.10 2.75 -9.17
N ALA A 287 13.21 3.33 -8.35
CA ALA A 287 12.97 2.90 -6.98
C ALA A 287 12.29 1.54 -6.90
N THR A 288 11.31 1.30 -7.77
CA THR A 288 10.65 -0.01 -7.89
C THR A 288 11.61 -1.07 -8.42
N GLN A 289 12.43 -0.74 -9.42
CA GLN A 289 13.41 -1.66 -10.00
C GLN A 289 14.47 -2.10 -8.99
N ARG A 290 14.87 -1.24 -8.05
CA ARG A 290 15.75 -1.63 -6.95
C ARG A 290 15.15 -2.77 -6.11
N LEU A 291 13.84 -2.71 -5.81
CA LEU A 291 13.15 -3.78 -5.11
C LEU A 291 13.04 -5.06 -5.96
N ILE A 292 12.71 -4.92 -7.25
CA ILE A 292 12.64 -6.05 -8.18
C ILE A 292 13.98 -6.81 -8.21
N LEU A 293 15.08 -6.08 -8.36
CA LEU A 293 16.43 -6.65 -8.42
C LEU A 293 16.85 -7.28 -7.09
N ALA A 294 16.68 -6.57 -5.97
CA ALA A 294 17.05 -7.07 -4.65
C ALA A 294 16.19 -8.26 -4.20
N GLY A 295 14.91 -8.28 -4.58
CA GLY A 295 13.98 -9.37 -4.31
C GLY A 295 14.10 -10.56 -5.26
N GLY A 296 14.89 -10.44 -6.34
CA GLY A 296 15.03 -11.49 -7.35
C GLY A 296 13.72 -11.79 -8.10
N LEU A 297 12.87 -10.78 -8.31
CA LEU A 297 11.55 -10.96 -8.90
C LEU A 297 11.63 -11.14 -10.42
N THR A 298 10.96 -12.16 -10.95
CA THR A 298 10.95 -12.45 -12.39
C THR A 298 9.81 -11.72 -13.10
N GLN A 299 10.08 -11.09 -14.25
CA GLN A 299 9.04 -10.44 -15.04
C GLN A 299 8.10 -11.49 -15.65
N VAL A 300 6.80 -11.29 -15.52
CA VAL A 300 5.77 -12.12 -16.15
C VAL A 300 5.12 -11.36 -17.29
N HIS A 301 4.84 -12.10 -18.37
CA HIS A 301 4.21 -11.61 -19.59
C HIS A 301 2.97 -12.47 -19.87
N PRO A 302 2.03 -12.04 -20.74
CA PRO A 302 0.94 -12.91 -21.20
C PRO A 302 1.46 -14.27 -21.73
N PRO A 303 0.80 -15.39 -21.40
CA PRO A 303 -0.49 -15.53 -20.73
C PRO A 303 -0.43 -15.54 -19.17
N GLY A 304 0.73 -15.22 -18.59
CA GLY A 304 0.96 -15.28 -17.16
C GLY A 304 1.94 -16.38 -16.75
N ALA A 305 1.98 -16.65 -15.44
CA ALA A 305 2.79 -17.70 -14.84
C ALA A 305 1.89 -18.65 -14.03
N ALA A 306 2.14 -19.95 -14.13
CA ALA A 306 1.46 -20.97 -13.33
C ALA A 306 2.45 -22.09 -12.99
N GLY A 307 2.39 -22.57 -11.74
CA GLY A 307 3.25 -23.65 -11.28
C GLY A 307 2.74 -24.32 -10.02
N THR A 308 3.52 -25.26 -9.50
CA THR A 308 3.27 -25.91 -8.19
C THR A 308 4.12 -25.29 -7.07
N THR A 309 4.93 -24.29 -7.39
CA THR A 309 5.83 -23.58 -6.48
C THR A 309 5.39 -22.13 -6.30
N ALA A 310 5.78 -21.52 -5.17
CA ALA A 310 5.62 -20.10 -4.95
C ALA A 310 6.24 -19.28 -6.09
N LEU A 311 5.52 -18.26 -6.54
CA LEU A 311 5.99 -17.30 -7.53
C LEU A 311 6.54 -16.05 -6.83
N HIS A 312 7.64 -15.53 -7.37
CA HIS A 312 8.23 -14.24 -6.98
C HIS A 312 8.39 -13.42 -8.26
N VAL A 313 7.40 -12.59 -8.54
CA VAL A 313 7.12 -12.09 -9.88
C VAL A 313 6.80 -10.60 -9.87
N HIS A 314 7.01 -9.96 -11.02
CA HIS A 314 6.52 -8.61 -11.26
C HIS A 314 5.91 -8.47 -12.65
N VAL A 315 5.03 -7.48 -12.81
CA VAL A 315 4.40 -7.13 -14.10
C VAL A 315 4.61 -5.65 -14.38
N ASN A 316 5.01 -5.35 -15.62
CA ASN A 316 5.24 -4.01 -16.12
C ASN A 316 4.04 -3.51 -16.91
N PHE A 317 3.32 -2.54 -16.37
CA PHE A 317 2.16 -1.91 -16.99
C PHE A 317 2.57 -0.74 -17.89
N THR A 318 2.15 -0.82 -19.15
CA THR A 318 2.41 0.21 -20.18
C THR A 318 1.33 1.29 -20.26
N ALA A 319 0.24 1.14 -19.51
CA ALA A 319 -0.80 2.14 -19.32
C ALA A 319 -1.23 2.23 -17.85
N GLY A 320 -2.06 3.22 -17.55
CA GLY A 320 -2.40 3.60 -16.18
C GLY A 320 -1.45 4.66 -15.63
N VAL A 321 -1.59 4.93 -14.33
CA VAL A 321 -0.81 5.86 -13.52
C VAL A 321 -0.58 5.26 -12.13
N HIS A 322 0.13 5.95 -11.25
CA HIS A 322 0.49 5.46 -9.91
C HIS A 322 -0.68 4.79 -9.17
N GLY A 323 -1.84 5.45 -9.08
CA GLY A 323 -3.01 4.97 -8.36
C GLY A 323 -3.93 4.00 -9.13
N SER A 324 -3.52 3.48 -10.29
CA SER A 324 -4.40 2.66 -11.15
C SER A 324 -4.87 1.35 -10.53
N ILE A 325 -4.24 0.84 -9.47
CA ILE A 325 -4.80 -0.30 -8.73
C ILE A 325 -6.12 0.07 -8.02
N LEU A 326 -6.32 1.36 -7.72
CA LEU A 326 -7.48 1.89 -6.97
C LEU A 326 -8.45 2.71 -7.85
N ASP A 327 -7.94 3.40 -8.88
CA ASP A 327 -8.76 4.31 -9.69
C ASP A 327 -8.72 3.96 -11.20
N PRO A 328 -9.85 3.55 -11.78
CA PRO A 328 -9.95 3.19 -13.19
C PRO A 328 -9.94 4.37 -14.16
N THR A 329 -10.00 5.61 -13.69
CA THR A 329 -10.18 6.80 -14.53
C THR A 329 -9.10 6.95 -15.61
N SER A 330 -7.84 6.62 -15.29
CA SER A 330 -6.73 6.72 -16.25
C SER A 330 -6.70 5.57 -17.25
N SER A 331 -7.02 4.35 -16.81
CA SER A 331 -7.05 3.15 -17.64
C SER A 331 -7.87 2.06 -16.94
N PRO A 332 -9.13 1.87 -17.36
CA PRO A 332 -9.95 0.78 -16.83
C PRO A 332 -9.33 -0.59 -17.10
N ALA A 333 -8.69 -0.76 -18.26
CA ALA A 333 -8.02 -2.01 -18.60
C ALA A 333 -6.84 -2.33 -17.67
N ALA A 334 -6.00 -1.33 -17.33
CA ALA A 334 -4.91 -1.54 -16.38
C ALA A 334 -5.45 -1.87 -14.99
N THR A 335 -6.48 -1.16 -14.55
CA THR A 335 -7.09 -1.36 -13.21
C THR A 335 -7.70 -2.75 -13.07
N THR A 336 -8.48 -3.17 -14.06
CA THR A 336 -9.06 -4.52 -14.09
C THR A 336 -7.96 -5.58 -14.05
N GLU A 337 -6.89 -5.42 -14.84
CA GLU A 337 -5.79 -6.38 -14.85
C GLU A 337 -5.05 -6.42 -13.50
N MET A 338 -4.64 -5.27 -12.96
CA MET A 338 -3.93 -5.16 -11.68
C MET A 338 -4.73 -5.82 -10.54
N GLN A 339 -6.05 -5.62 -10.49
CA GLN A 339 -6.91 -6.25 -9.48
C GLN A 339 -7.10 -7.75 -9.77
N THR A 340 -7.25 -8.15 -11.03
CA THR A 340 -7.35 -9.56 -11.42
C THR A 340 -6.09 -10.33 -11.00
N GLU A 341 -4.91 -9.81 -11.33
CA GLU A 341 -3.63 -10.37 -10.91
C GLU A 341 -3.55 -10.54 -9.39
N ALA A 342 -3.88 -9.49 -8.63
CA ALA A 342 -3.86 -9.53 -7.17
C ALA A 342 -4.82 -10.57 -6.57
N ILE A 343 -6.03 -10.66 -7.10
CA ILE A 343 -7.05 -11.63 -6.66
C ILE A 343 -6.59 -13.06 -6.94
N PHE A 344 -6.14 -13.35 -8.16
CA PHE A 344 -5.69 -14.69 -8.53
C PHE A 344 -4.43 -15.10 -7.76
N PHE A 345 -3.50 -14.17 -7.53
CA PHE A 345 -2.32 -14.43 -6.74
C PHE A 345 -2.68 -14.84 -5.31
N ALA A 346 -3.60 -14.11 -4.66
CA ALA A 346 -4.11 -14.46 -3.33
C ALA A 346 -4.88 -15.79 -3.35
N ALA A 347 -5.82 -15.97 -4.29
CA ALA A 347 -6.69 -17.14 -4.38
C ALA A 347 -5.92 -18.46 -4.61
N THR A 348 -4.75 -18.38 -5.27
CA THR A 348 -3.91 -19.53 -5.57
C THR A 348 -2.72 -19.68 -4.61
N ALA A 349 -2.71 -18.93 -3.50
CA ALA A 349 -1.60 -18.88 -2.56
C ALA A 349 -0.25 -18.63 -3.27
N GLY A 350 -0.26 -17.77 -4.28
CA GLY A 350 0.92 -17.30 -5.00
C GLY A 350 1.50 -18.30 -5.99
N THR A 351 0.74 -19.31 -6.40
CA THR A 351 1.19 -20.32 -7.38
C THR A 351 0.77 -19.99 -8.82
N GLN A 352 -0.13 -19.02 -9.00
CA GLN A 352 -0.59 -18.57 -10.31
C GLN A 352 -0.71 -17.04 -10.37
N LEU A 353 -0.34 -16.48 -11.52
CA LEU A 353 -0.52 -15.09 -11.89
C LEU A 353 -0.94 -15.06 -13.36
N PRO A 354 -2.24 -15.12 -13.68
CA PRO A 354 -2.69 -14.99 -15.05
C PRO A 354 -2.43 -13.55 -15.53
N VAL A 355 -1.98 -13.41 -16.78
CA VAL A 355 -1.82 -12.09 -17.40
C VAL A 355 -2.54 -12.09 -18.74
N SER A 356 -3.51 -11.19 -18.89
CA SER A 356 -4.38 -11.13 -20.08
C SER A 356 -3.59 -10.72 -21.33
N ALA A 357 -3.86 -11.40 -22.45
CA ALA A 357 -3.29 -11.02 -23.75
C ALA A 357 -3.75 -9.64 -24.25
N LEU A 358 -4.82 -9.08 -23.64
CA LEU A 358 -5.33 -7.74 -23.93
C LEU A 358 -4.91 -6.71 -22.88
N ALA A 359 -4.19 -7.11 -21.84
CA ALA A 359 -3.73 -6.20 -20.81
C ALA A 359 -2.69 -5.23 -21.36
N PRO A 360 -2.66 -3.98 -20.86
CA PRO A 360 -1.63 -3.02 -21.23
C PRO A 360 -0.34 -3.30 -20.43
N VAL A 361 0.33 -4.40 -20.76
CA VAL A 361 1.57 -4.86 -20.08
C VAL A 361 2.66 -5.15 -21.11
N GLN A 362 3.92 -5.21 -20.66
CA GLN A 362 5.06 -5.59 -21.49
C GLN A 362 6.09 -6.44 -20.75
#